data_AF-A0A267MDE6-F1
#
_entry.id   AF-A0A267MDE6-F1
#
_cell.length_a   1.000
_cell.length_b   1.000
_cell.length_c   1.000
_cell.angle_alpha   90.00
_cell.angle_beta   90.00
_cell.angle_gamma   90.00
#
_symmetry.space_group_name_H-M   'P 1'
#
loop_
_entity.id
_entity.type
_entity.pdbx_description
1 polymer ?
#
loop_
_entity_poly.entity_id
_entity_poly.type
_entity_poly.pdbx_seq_one_letter_code
_entity_poly.pdbx_strand_id
1 'polypeptide(L)'
;MEIFVHEISEDLHIPSSFSKYYSDLNFAFFDIETTGLSRKNSKIILIGMLYVCDGKIIVKQYFCNNRSEEKKMLLQFMKDIKNFDLLISYNGNAFDIPFINERLKYNKISDSIKPYKSMDFLCLVRRNKALLNMDSYKLKSVEELMGIHRNDTISGKDSVELYNIYEETKDEKLLKVILLHNYDDLYFFSKTLKILDLIPEENLFLDFPYVINHESDYKIYISKHTIKGSTLHVEGSILWDEDNDYFFYDTLLDFNYEKYSNKFNLKILLEKGLSPNDEKCLYLPLDRVSNMDGNLVFKVDKKIQPNSLLYFYKNLLSNILNNIK
;
A
#
# COMPACT_ATOMS: atom_id res chain seq x y z
N MET A 1 8.29 20.18 -17.92
CA MET A 1 7.48 19.16 -17.25
C MET A 1 6.13 19.77 -17.14
N GLU A 2 5.16 19.04 -17.65
CA GLU A 2 3.76 19.42 -17.65
C GLU A 2 3.01 18.54 -16.67
N ILE A 3 1.93 19.08 -16.12
CA ILE A 3 1.04 18.38 -15.22
C ILE A 3 -0.34 18.43 -15.84
N PHE A 4 -0.87 17.27 -16.18
CA PHE A 4 -2.22 17.11 -16.69
C PHE A 4 -3.12 16.67 -15.54
N VAL A 5 -4.29 17.29 -15.41
CA VAL A 5 -5.28 16.97 -14.37
C VAL A 5 -6.61 16.72 -15.05
N HIS A 6 -7.18 15.56 -14.80
CA HIS A 6 -8.49 15.16 -15.27
C HIS A 6 -9.41 14.94 -14.07
N GLU A 7 -10.58 15.59 -14.09
CA GLU A 7 -11.65 15.35 -13.13
C GLU A 7 -12.72 14.48 -13.78
N ILE A 8 -13.06 13.38 -13.14
CA ILE A 8 -14.12 12.48 -13.57
C ILE A 8 -15.26 12.62 -12.57
N SER A 9 -16.42 13.05 -13.08
CA SER A 9 -17.66 13.17 -12.29
C SER A 9 -18.31 11.81 -12.11
N GLU A 10 -17.60 10.91 -11.46
CA GLU A 10 -18.00 9.54 -11.16
C GLU A 10 -17.42 9.14 -9.80
N ASP A 11 -18.21 8.42 -9.00
CA ASP A 11 -17.75 7.87 -7.74
C ASP A 11 -16.81 6.67 -7.99
N LEU A 12 -15.70 6.63 -7.25
CA LEU A 12 -14.93 5.40 -7.15
C LEU A 12 -15.69 4.42 -6.25
N HIS A 13 -16.07 3.27 -6.81
CA HIS A 13 -16.69 2.22 -6.00
C HIS A 13 -15.64 1.63 -5.04
N ILE A 14 -15.82 1.92 -3.75
CA ILE A 14 -15.00 1.36 -2.67
C ILE A 14 -15.73 0.15 -2.06
N PRO A 15 -15.16 -1.06 -2.15
CA PRO A 15 -15.70 -2.26 -1.52
C PRO A 15 -15.93 -2.10 -0.03
N SER A 16 -16.97 -2.76 0.50
CA SER A 16 -17.25 -2.74 1.94
C SER A 16 -16.09 -3.32 2.76
N SER A 17 -15.45 -4.36 2.23
CA SER A 17 -14.24 -4.99 2.78
C SER A 17 -13.05 -4.03 2.85
N PHE A 18 -12.94 -3.05 1.95
CA PHE A 18 -11.89 -2.03 1.99
C PHE A 18 -12.28 -0.87 2.91
N SER A 19 -13.49 -0.35 2.76
CA SER A 19 -14.01 0.79 3.54
C SER A 19 -13.93 0.54 5.04
N LYS A 20 -14.26 -0.68 5.49
CA LYS A 20 -14.23 -1.09 6.89
C LYS A 20 -12.88 -0.87 7.60
N TYR A 21 -11.76 -0.87 6.88
CA TYR A 21 -10.42 -0.74 7.46
C TYR A 21 -9.66 0.50 7.00
N TYR A 22 -10.10 1.10 5.90
CA TYR A 22 -9.36 2.16 5.21
C TYR A 22 -10.23 3.39 4.90
N SER A 23 -11.46 3.49 5.43
CA SER A 23 -12.37 4.64 5.24
C SER A 23 -11.74 5.96 5.64
N ASP A 24 -10.93 5.94 6.70
CA ASP A 24 -10.38 7.14 7.33
C ASP A 24 -8.98 7.48 6.77
N LEU A 25 -8.56 6.80 5.70
CA LEU A 25 -7.25 6.95 5.09
C LEU A 25 -7.35 7.62 3.73
N ASN A 26 -6.41 8.53 3.48
CA ASN A 26 -6.19 9.04 2.14
C ASN A 26 -5.30 8.06 1.37
N PHE A 27 -5.78 7.55 0.24
CA PHE A 27 -5.02 6.67 -0.63
C PHE A 27 -4.95 7.20 -2.06
N ALA A 28 -3.87 6.86 -2.76
CA ALA A 28 -3.72 7.13 -4.18
C ALA A 28 -3.24 5.88 -4.92
N PHE A 29 -3.82 5.60 -6.06
CA PHE A 29 -3.26 4.70 -7.04
C PHE A 29 -2.14 5.41 -7.79
N PHE A 30 -1.08 4.71 -8.17
CA PHE A 30 -0.04 5.27 -9.02
C PHE A 30 0.60 4.21 -9.91
N ASP A 31 1.17 4.69 -11.01
CA ASP A 31 1.86 3.90 -12.04
C ASP A 31 2.93 4.79 -12.72
N ILE A 32 4.00 4.17 -13.24
CA ILE A 32 5.07 4.87 -13.93
C ILE A 32 5.33 4.37 -15.35
N GLU A 33 5.63 5.31 -16.26
CA GLU A 33 6.25 5.00 -17.54
C GLU A 33 7.74 5.32 -17.49
N THR A 34 8.53 4.40 -18.04
CA THR A 34 9.99 4.49 -18.00
C THR A 34 10.58 4.30 -19.39
N THR A 35 11.78 4.81 -19.62
CA THR A 35 12.48 4.61 -20.90
C THR A 35 13.13 3.22 -21.02
N GLY A 36 12.74 2.26 -20.17
CA GLY A 36 13.28 0.90 -20.10
C GLY A 36 13.34 0.35 -18.68
N LEU A 37 13.63 -0.94 -18.55
CA LEU A 37 13.47 -1.69 -17.30
C LEU A 37 14.60 -1.49 -16.27
N SER A 38 15.72 -0.86 -16.65
CA SER A 38 16.87 -0.68 -15.76
C SER A 38 16.74 0.62 -14.96
N ARG A 39 16.32 0.54 -13.70
CA ARG A 39 16.26 1.70 -12.79
C ARG A 39 17.55 2.53 -12.68
N LYS A 40 18.70 1.94 -12.99
CA LYS A 40 20.01 2.63 -13.00
C LYS A 40 20.25 3.44 -14.28
N ASN A 41 19.85 2.89 -15.42
CA ASN A 41 20.22 3.42 -16.74
C ASN A 41 19.05 4.10 -17.47
N SER A 42 17.83 3.78 -17.10
CA SER A 42 16.59 4.31 -17.66
C SER A 42 16.04 5.42 -16.76
N LYS A 43 15.16 6.24 -17.33
CA LYS A 43 14.52 7.37 -16.65
C LYS A 43 13.02 7.16 -16.56
N ILE A 44 12.41 7.78 -15.58
CA ILE A 44 10.95 7.93 -15.50
C ILE A 44 10.57 9.11 -16.38
N ILE A 45 9.55 8.94 -17.23
CA ILE A 45 9.07 9.96 -18.17
C ILE A 45 7.65 10.41 -17.89
N LEU A 46 6.86 9.55 -17.23
CA LEU A 46 5.52 9.86 -16.78
C LEU A 46 5.30 9.16 -15.43
N ILE A 47 4.72 9.89 -14.49
CA ILE A 47 4.13 9.31 -13.29
C ILE A 47 2.66 9.69 -13.33
N GLY A 48 1.78 8.71 -13.26
CA GLY A 48 0.36 8.95 -13.08
C GLY A 48 -0.05 8.69 -11.63
N MET A 49 -1.05 9.43 -11.15
CA MET A 49 -1.62 9.29 -9.82
C MET A 49 -3.14 9.46 -9.90
N LEU A 50 -3.89 8.54 -9.31
CA LEU A 50 -5.36 8.60 -9.23
C LEU A 50 -5.80 8.58 -7.77
N TYR A 51 -6.64 9.52 -7.38
CA TYR A 51 -7.19 9.63 -6.02
C TYR A 51 -8.58 10.25 -6.04
N VAL A 52 -9.29 10.17 -4.91
CA VAL A 52 -10.61 10.79 -4.75
C VAL A 52 -10.46 12.11 -4.00
N CYS A 53 -11.08 13.17 -4.51
CA CYS A 53 -11.13 14.49 -3.89
C CYS A 53 -12.54 15.05 -4.06
N ASP A 54 -13.19 15.44 -2.96
CA ASP A 54 -14.55 15.99 -2.95
C ASP A 54 -15.58 15.14 -3.75
N GLY A 55 -15.50 13.81 -3.61
CA GLY A 55 -16.37 12.86 -4.29
C GLY A 55 -16.08 12.66 -5.78
N LYS A 56 -15.02 13.27 -6.32
CA LYS A 56 -14.60 13.10 -7.72
C LYS A 56 -13.32 12.28 -7.81
N ILE A 57 -13.20 11.49 -8.88
CA ILE A 57 -11.93 10.88 -9.23
C ILE A 57 -11.05 11.93 -9.91
N ILE A 58 -9.84 12.10 -9.39
CA ILE A 58 -8.81 12.96 -9.95
C ILE A 58 -7.70 12.08 -10.52
N VAL A 59 -7.41 12.23 -11.81
CA VAL A 59 -6.22 11.64 -12.44
C VAL A 59 -5.22 12.75 -12.72
N LYS A 60 -4.04 12.66 -12.09
CA LYS A 60 -2.96 13.63 -12.20
C LYS A 60 -1.72 12.97 -12.80
N GLN A 61 -1.26 13.50 -13.93
CA GLN A 61 -0.16 12.95 -14.70
C GLN A 61 0.99 13.95 -14.77
N TYR A 62 2.15 13.57 -14.24
CA TYR A 62 3.37 14.37 -14.27
C TYR A 62 4.22 13.90 -15.44
N PHE A 63 4.33 14.69 -16.50
CA PHE A 63 4.96 14.28 -17.75
C PHE A 63 6.23 15.08 -18.04
N CYS A 64 7.31 14.38 -18.36
CA CYS A 64 8.56 14.99 -18.79
C CYS A 64 8.53 15.28 -20.29
N ASN A 65 8.59 16.55 -20.69
CA ASN A 65 8.71 16.92 -22.11
C ASN A 65 10.06 16.54 -22.70
N ASN A 66 11.05 16.37 -21.82
CA ASN A 66 12.34 15.80 -22.12
C ASN A 66 12.94 15.16 -20.86
N ARG A 67 13.87 14.25 -21.05
CA ARG A 67 14.52 13.43 -20.02
C ARG A 67 15.28 14.22 -18.97
N SER A 68 15.59 15.50 -19.19
CA SER A 68 16.27 16.33 -18.19
C SER A 68 15.33 16.74 -17.05
N GLU A 69 14.01 16.62 -17.25
CA GLU A 69 12.99 17.11 -16.34
C GLU A 69 12.61 16.10 -15.24
N GLU A 70 13.12 14.87 -15.30
CA GLU A 70 12.84 13.80 -14.35
C GLU A 70 13.00 14.25 -12.90
N LYS A 71 14.07 15.00 -12.59
CA LYS A 71 14.30 15.52 -11.24
C LYS A 71 13.14 16.41 -10.76
N LYS A 72 12.65 17.29 -11.63
CA LYS A 72 11.54 18.21 -11.32
C LYS A 72 10.27 17.39 -11.07
N MET A 73 10.03 16.37 -11.90
CA MET A 73 8.86 15.48 -11.79
C MET A 73 8.87 14.71 -10.48
N LEU A 74 10.01 14.12 -10.13
CA LEU A 74 10.20 13.40 -8.88
C LEU A 74 9.97 14.29 -7.67
N LEU A 75 10.50 15.51 -7.64
CA LEU A 75 10.28 16.44 -6.52
C LEU A 75 8.79 16.78 -6.36
N GLN A 76 8.08 17.03 -7.47
CA GLN A 76 6.66 17.35 -7.42
C GLN A 76 5.83 16.15 -6.98
N PHE A 77 6.10 14.96 -7.53
CA PHE A 77 5.43 13.73 -7.11
C PHE A 77 5.67 13.43 -5.63
N MET A 78 6.92 13.52 -5.15
CA MET A 78 7.25 13.31 -3.74
C MET A 78 6.58 14.32 -2.80
N LYS A 79 6.32 15.54 -3.26
CA LYS A 79 5.55 16.53 -2.51
C LYS A 79 4.09 16.11 -2.41
N ASP A 80 3.49 15.70 -3.52
CA ASP A 80 2.05 15.41 -3.58
C ASP A 80 1.70 14.09 -2.86
N ILE A 81 2.57 13.07 -2.90
CA ILE A 81 2.31 11.81 -2.19
C ILE A 81 2.35 11.91 -0.66
N LYS A 82 2.84 13.03 -0.11
CA LYS A 82 2.83 13.26 1.35
C LYS A 82 1.42 13.36 1.92
N ASN A 83 0.45 13.73 1.08
CA ASN A 83 -0.97 13.83 1.46
C ASN A 83 -1.66 12.47 1.57
N PHE A 84 -1.01 11.38 1.17
CA PHE A 84 -1.58 10.04 1.19
C PHE A 84 -0.91 9.15 2.26
N ASP A 85 -1.77 8.43 2.96
CA ASP A 85 -1.41 7.41 3.94
C ASP A 85 -0.92 6.16 3.24
N LEU A 86 -1.55 5.84 2.11
CA LEU A 86 -1.34 4.62 1.34
C LEU A 86 -1.16 4.91 -0.15
N LEU A 87 -0.27 4.14 -0.77
CA LEU A 87 -0.02 4.15 -2.20
C LEU A 87 -0.35 2.77 -2.76
N ILE A 88 -1.38 2.72 -3.59
CA ILE A 88 -1.89 1.52 -4.22
C ILE A 88 -1.23 1.38 -5.60
N SER A 89 -0.72 0.20 -5.90
CA SER A 89 -0.03 -0.07 -7.17
C SER A 89 -0.26 -1.51 -7.61
N TYR A 90 0.02 -1.80 -8.87
CA TYR A 90 0.04 -3.16 -9.39
C TYR A 90 1.50 -3.54 -9.70
N ASN A 91 2.10 -4.43 -8.91
CA ASN A 91 3.52 -4.77 -8.98
C ASN A 91 4.50 -3.65 -8.56
N GLY A 92 4.00 -2.61 -7.90
CA GLY A 92 4.81 -1.46 -7.51
C GLY A 92 5.88 -1.77 -6.46
N ASN A 93 5.69 -2.80 -5.63
CA ASN A 93 6.73 -3.21 -4.67
C ASN A 93 7.97 -3.79 -5.38
N ALA A 94 7.80 -4.42 -6.53
CA ALA A 94 8.89 -5.03 -7.29
C ALA A 94 9.48 -4.10 -8.36
N PHE A 95 8.66 -3.21 -8.92
CA PHE A 95 9.05 -2.34 -10.04
C PHE A 95 9.03 -0.86 -9.66
N ASP A 96 7.86 -0.25 -9.52
CA ASP A 96 7.66 1.20 -9.46
C ASP A 96 8.38 1.87 -8.29
N ILE A 97 8.13 1.40 -7.06
CA ILE A 97 8.72 1.97 -5.84
C ILE A 97 10.24 1.84 -5.85
N PRO A 98 10.82 0.66 -6.13
CA PRO A 98 12.26 0.55 -6.25
C PRO A 98 12.86 1.38 -7.40
N PHE A 99 12.13 1.58 -8.51
CA PHE A 99 12.56 2.43 -9.61
C PHE A 99 12.61 3.90 -9.17
N ILE A 100 11.51 4.42 -8.61
CA ILE A 100 11.41 5.77 -8.09
C ILE A 100 12.50 6.03 -7.05
N ASN A 101 12.68 5.14 -6.07
CA ASN A 101 13.68 5.31 -5.02
C ASN A 101 15.12 5.35 -5.55
N GLU A 102 15.46 4.53 -6.56
CA GLU A 102 16.78 4.60 -7.20
C GLU A 102 16.96 5.92 -7.96
N ARG A 103 15.92 6.39 -8.67
CA ARG A 103 15.97 7.67 -9.39
C ARG A 103 16.02 8.88 -8.46
N LEU A 104 15.36 8.83 -7.29
CA LEU A 104 15.49 9.84 -6.23
C LEU A 104 16.94 9.93 -5.76
N LYS A 105 17.55 8.78 -5.44
CA LYS A 105 18.97 8.70 -5.05
C LYS A 105 19.89 9.24 -6.14
N TYR A 106 19.69 8.84 -7.39
CA TYR A 106 20.47 9.33 -8.54
C TYR A 106 20.40 10.87 -8.66
N ASN A 107 19.22 11.44 -8.44
CA ASN A 107 18.97 12.89 -8.51
C ASN A 107 19.34 13.66 -7.22
N LYS A 108 19.94 12.98 -6.23
CA LYS A 108 20.32 13.51 -4.91
C LYS A 108 19.14 14.10 -4.15
N ILE A 109 17.98 13.44 -4.22
CA ILE A 109 16.79 13.77 -3.44
C ILE A 109 16.78 12.86 -2.21
N SER A 110 16.69 13.43 -1.02
CA SER A 110 16.78 12.70 0.26
C SER A 110 15.52 11.90 0.62
N ASP A 111 14.39 12.21 -0.03
CA ASP A 111 13.13 11.49 0.18
C ASP A 111 13.17 10.06 -0.38
N SER A 112 12.26 9.21 0.10
CA SER A 112 12.00 7.88 -0.45
C SER A 112 10.57 7.45 -0.17
N ILE A 113 9.98 6.69 -1.08
CA ILE A 113 8.72 6.00 -0.84
C ILE A 113 9.03 4.82 0.08
N LYS A 114 8.37 4.81 1.24
CA LYS A 114 8.59 3.78 2.25
C LYS A 114 7.70 2.57 1.98
N PRO A 115 8.22 1.33 2.04
CA PRO A 115 7.45 0.13 1.74
C PRO A 115 6.18 -0.03 2.59
N TYR A 116 6.19 0.45 3.84
CA TYR A 116 5.03 0.37 4.73
C TYR A 116 3.81 1.19 4.25
N LYS A 117 3.99 2.13 3.31
CA LYS A 117 2.89 2.87 2.67
C LYS A 117 2.30 2.11 1.47
N SER A 118 2.92 1.04 1.01
CA SER A 118 2.50 0.38 -0.23
C SER A 118 1.41 -0.66 0.01
N MET A 119 0.42 -0.64 -0.87
CA MET A 119 -0.52 -1.73 -1.11
C MET A 119 -0.30 -2.24 -2.54
N ASP A 120 0.28 -3.43 -2.68
CA ASP A 120 0.55 -4.03 -3.99
C ASP A 120 -0.49 -5.11 -4.30
N PHE A 121 -1.33 -4.83 -5.30
CA PHE A 121 -2.42 -5.69 -5.70
C PHE A 121 -1.94 -6.98 -6.36
N LEU A 122 -0.74 -7.00 -6.95
CA LEU A 122 -0.20 -8.23 -7.51
C LEU A 122 0.12 -9.25 -6.43
N CYS A 123 0.59 -8.82 -5.26
CA CYS A 123 0.82 -9.70 -4.11
C CYS A 123 -0.48 -10.38 -3.67
N LEU A 124 -1.54 -9.58 -3.53
CA LEU A 124 -2.86 -10.07 -3.16
C LEU A 124 -3.42 -11.07 -4.19
N VAL A 125 -3.38 -10.72 -5.47
CA VAL A 125 -3.87 -11.58 -6.57
C VAL A 125 -3.09 -12.89 -6.62
N ARG A 126 -1.76 -12.84 -6.46
CA ARG A 126 -0.91 -14.06 -6.43
C ARG A 126 -1.28 -14.99 -5.28
N ARG A 127 -1.51 -14.45 -4.08
CA ARG A 127 -1.89 -15.23 -2.89
C ARG A 127 -3.26 -15.89 -3.06
N ASN A 128 -4.17 -15.23 -3.75
CA ASN A 128 -5.56 -15.65 -3.91
C ASN A 128 -5.87 -16.27 -5.28
N LYS A 129 -4.85 -16.61 -6.09
CA LYS A 129 -5.04 -17.12 -7.46
C LYS A 129 -6.03 -18.28 -7.57
N ALA A 130 -5.86 -19.29 -6.70
CA ALA A 130 -6.69 -20.49 -6.72
C ALA A 130 -8.14 -20.17 -6.35
N LEU A 131 -8.34 -19.25 -5.41
CA LEU A 131 -9.66 -18.76 -5.01
C LEU A 131 -10.32 -17.97 -6.15
N LEU A 132 -9.55 -17.12 -6.83
CA LEU A 132 -10.02 -16.27 -7.92
C LEU A 132 -10.16 -17.01 -9.27
N ASN A 133 -9.77 -18.30 -9.32
CA ASN A 133 -9.76 -19.14 -10.51
C ASN A 133 -9.08 -18.46 -11.74
N MET A 134 -7.96 -17.78 -11.50
CA MET A 134 -7.26 -17.02 -12.54
C MET A 134 -6.08 -17.82 -13.11
N ASP A 135 -5.88 -17.79 -14.43
CA ASP A 135 -4.70 -18.43 -15.06
C ASP A 135 -3.45 -17.54 -15.03
N SER A 136 -3.65 -16.22 -14.98
CA SER A 136 -2.63 -15.18 -15.09
C SER A 136 -2.80 -14.12 -14.00
N TYR A 137 -1.68 -13.49 -13.60
CA TYR A 137 -1.64 -12.39 -12.62
C TYR A 137 -1.31 -11.06 -13.30
N LYS A 138 -1.67 -10.89 -14.56
CA LYS A 138 -1.55 -9.60 -15.23
C LYS A 138 -2.75 -8.74 -14.82
N LEU A 139 -2.56 -7.42 -14.75
CA LEU A 139 -3.65 -6.48 -14.48
C LEU A 139 -4.83 -6.73 -15.41
N LYS A 140 -4.57 -6.94 -16.70
CA LYS A 140 -5.60 -7.29 -17.71
C LYS A 140 -6.44 -8.51 -17.34
N SER A 141 -5.84 -9.55 -16.77
CA SER A 141 -6.58 -10.74 -16.32
C SER A 141 -7.49 -10.43 -15.13
N VAL A 142 -7.08 -9.48 -14.27
CA VAL A 142 -7.91 -8.96 -13.18
C VAL A 142 -9.05 -8.09 -13.72
N GLU A 143 -8.76 -7.22 -14.69
CA GLU A 143 -9.75 -6.40 -15.38
C GLU A 143 -10.84 -7.27 -16.03
N GLU A 144 -10.43 -8.30 -16.78
CA GLU A 144 -11.35 -9.27 -17.41
C GLU A 144 -12.23 -9.99 -16.37
N LEU A 145 -11.67 -10.42 -15.24
CA LEU A 145 -12.43 -11.02 -14.14
C LEU A 145 -13.50 -10.06 -13.60
N MET A 146 -13.22 -8.75 -13.63
CA MET A 146 -14.15 -7.69 -13.21
C MET A 146 -15.10 -7.24 -14.33
N GLY A 147 -15.10 -7.91 -15.48
CA GLY A 147 -15.92 -7.56 -16.65
C GLY A 147 -15.46 -6.29 -17.38
N ILE A 148 -14.21 -5.86 -17.15
CA ILE A 148 -13.61 -4.70 -17.80
C ILE A 148 -12.92 -5.17 -19.07
N HIS A 149 -13.38 -4.65 -20.21
CA HIS A 149 -12.80 -4.89 -21.52
C HIS A 149 -12.42 -3.56 -22.14
N ARG A 150 -11.12 -3.23 -22.08
CA ARG A 150 -10.60 -1.99 -22.66
C ARG A 150 -9.89 -2.26 -23.99
N ASN A 151 -9.93 -1.28 -24.88
CA ASN A 151 -9.18 -1.32 -26.13
C ASN A 151 -7.77 -0.80 -25.87
N ASP A 152 -6.80 -1.69 -25.68
CA ASP A 152 -5.41 -1.26 -25.55
C ASP A 152 -4.92 -0.64 -26.85
N THR A 153 -4.50 0.61 -26.79
CA THR A 153 -3.95 1.32 -27.94
C THR A 153 -2.47 1.03 -28.13
N ILE A 154 -1.72 0.82 -27.04
CA ILE A 154 -0.28 0.58 -27.03
C ILE A 154 0.16 -0.33 -25.87
N SER A 155 1.33 -0.95 -25.98
CA SER A 155 2.03 -1.61 -24.86
C SER A 155 3.04 -0.67 -24.18
N GLY A 156 3.53 -1.04 -23.00
CA GLY A 156 4.60 -0.28 -22.34
C GLY A 156 5.90 -0.20 -23.16
N LYS A 157 6.19 -1.17 -24.04
CA LYS A 157 7.33 -1.06 -24.96
C LYS A 157 7.07 0.02 -26.02
N ASP A 158 5.86 0.04 -26.58
CA ASP A 158 5.46 1.03 -27.57
C ASP A 158 5.45 2.44 -26.96
N SER A 159 5.02 2.59 -25.69
CA SER A 159 5.10 3.84 -24.92
C SER A 159 6.51 4.45 -24.94
N VAL A 160 7.55 3.61 -24.76
CA VAL A 160 8.96 4.06 -24.84
C VAL A 160 9.34 4.55 -26.24
N GLU A 161 8.96 3.79 -27.27
CA GLU A 161 9.28 4.12 -28.67
C GLU A 161 8.59 5.42 -29.08
N LEU A 162 7.32 5.60 -28.72
CA LEU A 162 6.57 6.82 -28.98
C LEU A 162 7.15 8.01 -28.21
N TYR A 163 7.60 7.82 -26.98
CA TYR A 163 8.25 8.89 -26.21
C TYR A 163 9.55 9.35 -26.87
N ASN A 164 10.36 8.43 -27.41
CA ASN A 164 11.59 8.81 -28.11
C ASN A 164 11.30 9.74 -29.30
N ILE A 165 10.30 9.39 -30.10
CA ILE A 165 9.89 10.19 -31.26
C ILE A 165 9.29 11.52 -30.78
N TYR A 166 8.45 11.50 -29.75
CA TYR A 166 7.89 12.71 -29.16
C TYR A 166 8.98 13.67 -28.64
N GLU A 167 10.02 13.15 -27.99
CA GLU A 167 11.08 14.00 -27.44
C GLU A 167 11.79 14.81 -28.53
N GLU A 168 11.94 14.25 -29.72
CA GLU A 168 12.57 14.91 -30.89
C GLU A 168 11.58 15.81 -31.65
N THR A 169 10.37 15.33 -31.88
CA THR A 169 9.39 15.96 -32.80
C THR A 169 8.43 16.91 -32.12
N LYS A 170 8.18 16.70 -30.82
CA LYS A 170 7.10 17.34 -30.05
C LYS A 170 5.70 17.12 -30.64
N ASP A 171 5.48 16.03 -31.37
CA ASP A 171 4.16 15.72 -31.93
C ASP A 171 3.12 15.46 -30.82
N GLU A 172 2.14 16.34 -30.71
CA GLU A 172 1.05 16.25 -29.73
C GLU A 172 0.21 14.97 -29.87
N LYS A 173 0.17 14.34 -31.04
CA LYS A 173 -0.55 13.06 -31.22
C LYS A 173 0.12 11.94 -30.43
N LEU A 174 1.46 11.90 -30.43
CA LEU A 174 2.22 10.92 -29.65
C LEU A 174 2.04 11.16 -28.15
N LEU A 175 2.09 12.42 -27.73
CA LEU A 175 1.81 12.81 -26.34
C LEU A 175 0.45 12.29 -25.87
N LYS A 176 -0.61 12.51 -26.67
CA LYS A 176 -1.97 12.06 -26.34
C LYS A 176 -2.04 10.55 -26.18
N VAL A 177 -1.36 9.77 -27.03
CA VAL A 177 -1.35 8.31 -26.92
C VAL A 177 -0.62 7.83 -25.67
N ILE A 178 0.54 8.42 -25.35
CA ILE A 178 1.30 8.07 -24.14
C ILE A 178 0.51 8.40 -22.86
N LEU A 179 -0.08 9.60 -22.79
CA LEU A 179 -0.91 10.00 -21.65
C LEU A 179 -2.15 9.12 -21.53
N LEU A 180 -2.81 8.76 -22.64
CA LEU A 180 -3.98 7.90 -22.62
C LEU A 180 -3.66 6.51 -22.06
N HIS A 181 -2.50 5.93 -22.40
CA HIS A 181 -2.10 4.62 -21.89
C HIS A 181 -2.01 4.58 -20.37
N ASN A 182 -1.24 5.51 -19.79
CA ASN A 182 -1.09 5.60 -18.33
C ASN A 182 -2.38 6.04 -17.63
N TYR A 183 -3.20 6.88 -18.29
CA TYR A 183 -4.53 7.24 -17.78
C TYR A 183 -5.43 6.00 -17.68
N ASP A 184 -5.50 5.19 -18.74
CA ASP A 184 -6.31 3.98 -18.79
C ASP A 184 -5.83 2.95 -17.77
N ASP A 185 -4.51 2.76 -17.64
CA ASP A 185 -3.93 1.87 -16.63
C ASP A 185 -4.37 2.25 -15.22
N LEU A 186 -4.34 3.53 -14.86
CA LEU A 186 -4.81 3.98 -13.55
C LEU A 186 -6.33 3.89 -13.39
N TYR A 187 -7.07 4.36 -14.38
CA TYR A 187 -8.51 4.42 -14.33
C TYR A 187 -9.09 3.01 -14.18
N PHE A 188 -8.74 2.09 -15.07
CA PHE A 188 -9.24 0.72 -15.01
C PHE A 188 -8.68 -0.05 -13.81
N PHE A 189 -7.41 0.16 -13.43
CA PHE A 189 -6.87 -0.43 -12.20
C PHE A 189 -7.69 -0.01 -10.98
N SER A 190 -8.04 1.27 -10.84
CA SER A 190 -8.88 1.74 -9.72
C SER A 190 -10.24 1.02 -9.67
N LYS A 191 -10.82 0.67 -10.83
CA LYS A 191 -12.09 -0.08 -10.90
C LYS A 191 -11.93 -1.55 -10.50
N THR A 192 -10.72 -2.11 -10.61
CA THR A 192 -10.44 -3.48 -10.15
C THR A 192 -10.47 -3.63 -8.63
N LEU A 193 -10.58 -2.54 -7.88
CA LEU A 193 -10.72 -2.58 -6.41
C LEU A 193 -11.85 -3.50 -5.96
N LYS A 194 -12.91 -3.65 -6.77
CA LYS A 194 -14.01 -4.62 -6.56
C LYS A 194 -13.58 -6.07 -6.32
N ILE A 195 -12.40 -6.47 -6.77
CA ILE A 195 -11.86 -7.82 -6.52
C ILE A 195 -11.74 -8.13 -5.02
N LEU A 196 -11.60 -7.10 -4.18
CA LEU A 196 -11.49 -7.29 -2.73
C LEU A 196 -12.74 -7.91 -2.12
N ASP A 197 -13.94 -7.70 -2.70
CA ASP A 197 -15.16 -8.37 -2.25
C ASP A 197 -15.19 -9.88 -2.56
N LEU A 198 -14.32 -10.35 -3.45
CA LEU A 198 -14.18 -11.77 -3.77
C LEU A 198 -13.16 -12.49 -2.88
N ILE A 199 -12.42 -11.74 -2.05
CA ILE A 199 -11.33 -12.28 -1.25
C ILE A 199 -11.75 -12.25 0.24
N PRO A 200 -11.65 -13.38 0.96
CA PRO A 200 -11.90 -13.42 2.38
C PRO A 200 -11.09 -12.37 3.10
N GLU A 201 -11.75 -11.66 4.02
CA GLU A 201 -11.14 -10.59 4.81
C GLU A 201 -9.78 -11.05 5.38
N GLU A 202 -9.70 -12.25 5.96
CA GLU A 202 -8.45 -12.79 6.53
C GLU A 202 -7.23 -12.78 5.59
N ASN A 203 -7.44 -12.86 4.28
CA ASN A 203 -6.37 -12.87 3.29
C ASN A 203 -5.94 -11.45 2.89
N LEU A 204 -6.83 -10.46 2.97
CA LEU A 204 -6.52 -9.06 2.67
C LEU A 204 -5.41 -8.54 3.58
N PHE A 205 -5.42 -8.97 4.84
CA PHE A 205 -4.49 -8.51 5.88
C PHE A 205 -3.12 -9.15 5.87
N LEU A 206 -2.90 -10.15 5.01
CA LEU A 206 -1.60 -10.75 4.84
C LEU A 206 -0.71 -9.95 3.88
N ASP A 207 -1.31 -9.14 3.03
CA ASP A 207 -0.62 -8.39 1.97
C ASP A 207 -0.70 -6.87 2.15
N PHE A 208 -1.68 -6.38 2.91
CA PHE A 208 -1.89 -4.95 3.11
C PHE A 208 -1.54 -4.48 4.52
N PRO A 209 -0.91 -3.29 4.66
CA PRO A 209 -0.62 -2.73 5.96
C PRO A 209 -1.92 -2.34 6.70
N TYR A 210 -1.90 -2.48 8.03
CA TYR A 210 -2.87 -1.79 8.88
C TYR A 210 -2.34 -0.42 9.25
N VAL A 211 -3.17 0.59 9.10
CA VAL A 211 -2.82 1.96 9.49
C VAL A 211 -3.67 2.37 10.68
N ILE A 212 -2.99 2.76 11.76
CA ILE A 212 -3.64 3.28 12.96
C ILE A 212 -3.29 4.77 13.04
N ASN A 213 -4.31 5.61 12.91
CA ASN A 213 -4.23 7.05 13.11
C ASN A 213 -4.60 7.38 14.55
N HIS A 214 -3.73 8.09 15.28
CA HIS A 214 -4.03 8.59 16.63
C HIS A 214 -3.96 10.12 16.66
N GLU A 215 -5.13 10.76 16.58
CA GLU A 215 -5.43 12.17 16.91
C GLU A 215 -4.25 13.17 16.76
N SER A 216 -3.60 13.15 15.59
CA SER A 216 -2.47 14.02 15.21
C SER A 216 -1.10 13.74 15.86
N ASP A 217 -1.00 12.82 16.81
CA ASP A 217 0.24 12.52 17.54
C ASP A 217 1.17 11.59 16.78
N TYR A 218 0.62 10.51 16.22
CA TYR A 218 1.41 9.50 15.52
C TYR A 218 0.55 8.67 14.57
N LYS A 219 1.23 8.02 13.63
CA LYS A 219 0.66 7.06 12.70
C LYS A 219 1.45 5.76 12.73
N ILE A 220 0.75 4.65 12.92
CA ILE A 220 1.37 3.33 12.97
C ILE A 220 0.99 2.53 11.73
N TYR A 221 1.99 1.95 11.08
CA TYR A 221 1.85 1.03 9.97
C TYR A 221 2.26 -0.37 10.41
N ILE A 222 1.31 -1.29 10.54
CA ILE A 222 1.61 -2.69 10.82
C ILE A 222 1.76 -3.40 9.49
N SER A 223 2.98 -3.79 9.14
CA SER A 223 3.29 -4.39 7.84
C SER A 223 3.27 -5.92 7.87
N LYS A 224 3.38 -6.53 9.06
CA LYS A 224 3.44 -7.97 9.20
C LYS A 224 3.04 -8.41 10.60
N HIS A 225 2.30 -9.52 10.67
CA HIS A 225 2.06 -10.23 11.91
C HIS A 225 2.20 -11.74 11.68
N THR A 226 2.86 -12.45 12.59
CA THR A 226 3.08 -13.90 12.46
C THR A 226 3.10 -14.56 13.82
N ILE A 227 2.62 -15.80 13.91
CA ILE A 227 2.70 -16.60 15.13
C ILE A 227 3.82 -17.63 14.98
N LYS A 228 4.76 -17.64 15.92
CA LYS A 228 5.83 -18.64 16.02
C LYS A 228 5.78 -19.27 17.39
N GLY A 229 5.56 -20.59 17.46
CA GLY A 229 5.35 -21.27 18.74
C GLY A 229 4.11 -20.74 19.46
N SER A 230 4.32 -20.11 20.61
CA SER A 230 3.27 -19.45 21.40
C SER A 230 3.50 -17.93 21.46
N THR A 231 4.15 -17.34 20.45
CA THR A 231 4.45 -15.91 20.42
C THR A 231 3.86 -15.28 19.17
N LEU A 232 3.07 -14.22 19.34
CA LEU A 232 2.65 -13.33 18.27
C LEU A 232 3.74 -12.29 18.04
N HIS A 233 4.29 -12.26 16.83
CA HIS A 233 5.24 -11.25 16.37
C HIS A 233 4.53 -10.26 15.47
N VAL A 234 4.68 -8.98 15.76
CA VAL A 234 4.12 -7.87 14.99
C VAL A 234 5.26 -6.93 14.62
N GLU A 235 5.38 -6.63 13.33
CA GLU A 235 6.42 -5.77 12.78
C GLU A 235 5.75 -4.62 12.05
N GLY A 236 6.33 -3.43 12.14
CA GLY A 236 5.77 -2.25 11.51
C GLY A 236 6.63 -1.01 11.59
N SER A 237 6.01 0.15 11.38
CA SER A 237 6.67 1.45 11.43
C SER A 237 5.80 2.49 12.13
N ILE A 238 6.42 3.41 12.87
CA ILE A 238 5.74 4.49 13.59
C ILE A 238 6.24 5.82 13.02
N LEU A 239 5.32 6.66 12.59
CA LEU A 239 5.56 8.04 12.19
C LEU A 239 5.09 8.97 13.30
N TRP A 240 6.06 9.61 13.95
CA TRP A 240 5.85 10.53 15.06
C TRP A 240 7.11 11.40 15.25
N ASP A 241 7.00 12.42 16.08
CA ASP A 241 8.05 13.40 16.33
C ASP A 241 9.02 13.01 17.47
N GLU A 242 9.02 11.76 17.92
CA GLU A 242 9.97 11.29 18.93
C GLU A 242 11.38 11.12 18.36
N ASP A 243 12.41 11.45 19.17
CA ASP A 243 13.82 11.39 18.77
C ASP A 243 14.61 10.24 19.40
N ASN A 244 13.97 9.40 20.21
CA ASN A 244 14.62 8.31 20.93
C ASN A 244 14.20 6.92 20.44
N ASP A 245 15.09 5.95 20.66
CA ASP A 245 14.73 4.53 20.64
C ASP A 245 13.94 4.20 21.90
N TYR A 246 12.98 3.28 21.79
CA TYR A 246 12.16 2.85 22.94
C TYR A 246 12.18 1.35 23.11
N PHE A 247 12.30 0.93 24.36
CA PHE A 247 12.30 -0.47 24.76
C PHE A 247 11.35 -0.62 25.94
N PHE A 248 10.31 -1.43 25.76
CA PHE A 248 9.35 -1.75 26.79
C PHE A 248 9.29 -3.27 26.93
N TYR A 249 9.52 -3.75 28.16
CA TYR A 249 9.49 -5.16 28.49
C TYR A 249 8.57 -5.40 29.67
N ASP A 250 7.68 -6.36 29.50
CA ASP A 250 6.80 -6.91 30.52
C ASP A 250 6.76 -8.44 30.37
N THR A 251 6.19 -9.13 31.34
CA THR A 251 6.09 -10.59 31.43
C THR A 251 5.48 -11.22 30.17
N LEU A 252 4.53 -10.54 29.54
CA LEU A 252 3.84 -11.01 28.34
C LEU A 252 4.20 -10.25 27.07
N LEU A 253 4.94 -9.15 27.17
CA LEU A 253 5.10 -8.19 26.07
C LEU A 253 6.53 -7.68 25.95
N ASP A 254 7.07 -7.72 24.73
CA ASP A 254 8.38 -7.18 24.38
C ASP A 254 8.19 -6.25 23.17
N PHE A 255 8.33 -4.94 23.40
CA PHE A 255 8.21 -3.90 22.39
C PHE A 255 9.53 -3.17 22.22
N ASN A 256 9.98 -3.04 20.98
CA ASN A 256 11.20 -2.32 20.61
C ASN A 256 10.88 -1.39 19.44
N TYR A 257 11.25 -0.12 19.55
CA TYR A 257 11.18 0.87 18.49
C TYR A 257 12.56 1.46 18.23
N GLU A 258 12.96 1.52 16.95
CA GLU A 258 14.20 2.12 16.48
C GLU A 258 13.89 3.40 15.68
N LYS A 259 14.38 4.53 16.17
CA LYS A 259 14.14 5.85 15.57
C LYS A 259 14.73 5.95 14.16
N TYR A 260 15.97 5.53 13.98
CA TYR A 260 16.68 5.71 12.70
C TYR A 260 15.91 5.09 11.51
N SER A 261 15.32 3.92 11.72
CA SER A 261 14.54 3.22 10.71
C SER A 261 13.03 3.49 10.80
N ASN A 262 12.58 4.15 11.88
CA ASN A 262 11.18 4.28 12.29
C ASN A 262 10.45 2.94 12.41
N LYS A 263 11.16 1.84 12.72
CA LYS A 263 10.58 0.50 12.78
C LYS A 263 10.30 0.10 14.22
N PHE A 264 9.22 -0.66 14.41
CA PHE A 264 8.97 -1.34 15.67
C PHE A 264 8.85 -2.85 15.48
N ASN A 265 9.18 -3.57 16.55
CA ASN A 265 8.94 -5.00 16.72
C ASN A 265 8.23 -5.20 18.05
N LEU A 266 7.08 -5.86 18.01
CA LEU A 266 6.28 -6.22 19.17
C LEU A 266 6.16 -7.74 19.22
N LYS A 267 6.44 -8.32 20.39
CA LYS A 267 6.22 -9.74 20.68
C LYS A 267 5.24 -9.84 21.83
N ILE A 268 4.25 -10.71 21.68
CA ILE A 268 3.24 -10.98 22.70
C ILE A 268 3.21 -12.48 22.96
N LEU A 269 3.37 -12.88 24.22
CA LEU A 269 3.23 -14.27 24.62
C LEU A 269 1.74 -14.67 24.63
N LEU A 270 1.43 -15.74 23.92
CA LEU A 270 0.11 -16.33 23.84
C LEU A 270 0.01 -17.51 24.79
N GLU A 271 -1.13 -17.63 25.45
CA GLU A 271 -1.48 -18.75 26.31
C GLU A 271 -2.02 -19.92 25.51
N LYS A 272 -1.85 -21.14 26.03
CA LYS A 272 -2.44 -22.36 25.47
C LYS A 272 -3.73 -22.68 26.20
N GLY A 273 -4.79 -22.92 25.46
CA GLY A 273 -6.11 -23.24 26.02
C GLY A 273 -6.88 -24.24 25.18
N LEU A 274 -8.15 -24.40 25.54
CA LEU A 274 -9.15 -25.12 24.77
C LEU A 274 -10.21 -24.13 24.29
N SER A 275 -10.67 -24.30 23.05
CA SER A 275 -11.79 -23.57 22.48
C SER A 275 -13.11 -24.00 23.16
N PRO A 276 -14.23 -23.28 22.95
CA PRO A 276 -15.55 -23.75 23.38
C PRO A 276 -15.96 -25.12 22.82
N ASN A 277 -15.28 -25.60 21.76
CA ASN A 277 -15.48 -26.90 21.14
C ASN A 277 -14.39 -27.93 21.54
N ASP A 278 -13.66 -27.70 22.65
CA ASP A 278 -12.57 -28.55 23.15
C ASP A 278 -11.34 -28.69 22.22
N GLU A 279 -11.14 -27.75 21.31
CA GLU A 279 -9.98 -27.76 20.40
C GLU A 279 -8.80 -26.96 20.98
N LYS A 280 -7.59 -27.51 20.87
CA LYS A 280 -6.37 -26.84 21.35
C LYS A 280 -6.15 -25.52 20.64
N CYS A 281 -6.08 -24.43 21.41
CA CYS A 281 -5.89 -23.10 20.87
C CYS A 281 -4.77 -22.28 21.54
N LEU A 282 -4.39 -21.21 20.85
CA LEU A 282 -3.63 -20.11 21.42
C LEU A 282 -4.59 -18.94 21.63
N TYR A 283 -4.51 -18.29 22.78
CA TYR A 283 -5.30 -17.11 23.07
C TYR A 283 -4.48 -16.08 23.87
N LEU A 284 -4.98 -14.86 23.92
CA LEU A 284 -4.42 -13.74 24.64
C LEU A 284 -5.52 -13.13 25.51
N PRO A 285 -5.43 -13.26 26.85
CA PRO A 285 -6.23 -12.47 27.77
C PRO A 285 -5.93 -10.99 27.57
N LEU A 286 -6.95 -10.24 27.13
CA LEU A 286 -6.81 -8.85 26.76
C LEU A 286 -6.51 -7.95 27.97
N ASP A 287 -7.05 -8.32 29.13
CA ASP A 287 -6.90 -7.66 30.42
C ASP A 287 -5.46 -7.69 30.95
N ARG A 288 -4.66 -8.66 30.48
CA ARG A 288 -3.25 -8.82 30.88
C ARG A 288 -2.27 -7.97 30.08
N VAL A 289 -2.68 -7.46 28.92
CA VAL A 289 -1.80 -6.67 28.03
C VAL A 289 -2.38 -5.30 27.68
N SER A 290 -3.67 -5.08 27.96
CA SER A 290 -4.40 -3.86 27.63
C SER A 290 -5.53 -3.64 28.63
N ASN A 291 -6.09 -2.43 28.66
CA ASN A 291 -7.27 -2.11 29.48
C ASN A 291 -8.58 -2.63 28.86
N MET A 292 -8.57 -3.81 28.25
CA MET A 292 -9.70 -4.40 27.52
C MET A 292 -10.12 -5.73 28.15
N ASP A 293 -11.43 -5.97 28.26
CA ASP A 293 -11.96 -7.25 28.71
C ASP A 293 -12.00 -8.30 27.59
N GLY A 294 -11.88 -9.59 27.95
CA GLY A 294 -12.07 -10.73 27.05
C GLY A 294 -10.78 -11.39 26.58
N ASN A 295 -10.90 -12.25 25.55
CA ASN A 295 -9.78 -13.01 25.00
C ASN A 295 -9.71 -12.87 23.48
N LEU A 296 -8.51 -12.62 22.94
CA LEU A 296 -8.23 -12.84 21.52
C LEU A 296 -7.80 -14.27 21.29
N VAL A 297 -8.49 -14.96 20.39
CA VAL A 297 -8.19 -16.35 20.09
C VAL A 297 -7.53 -16.45 18.71
N PHE A 298 -6.34 -17.05 18.68
CA PHE A 298 -5.48 -17.08 17.50
C PHE A 298 -5.45 -18.44 16.78
N LYS A 299 -5.77 -19.53 17.48
CA LYS A 299 -5.52 -20.87 16.96
C LYS A 299 -6.65 -21.85 17.28
N VAL A 300 -7.88 -21.53 16.92
CA VAL A 300 -8.97 -22.53 16.96
C VAL A 300 -9.07 -23.24 15.62
N ASP A 301 -9.03 -22.50 14.50
CA ASP A 301 -9.09 -23.08 13.14
C ASP A 301 -8.25 -22.29 12.12
N LYS A 302 -7.03 -21.86 12.49
CA LYS A 302 -6.13 -20.98 11.70
C LYS A 302 -6.71 -19.59 11.32
N LYS A 303 -7.93 -19.23 11.74
CA LYS A 303 -8.57 -17.95 11.42
C LYS A 303 -8.54 -17.02 12.63
N ILE A 304 -7.80 -15.91 12.53
CA ILE A 304 -7.92 -14.76 13.42
C ILE A 304 -9.03 -13.89 12.85
N GLN A 305 -9.94 -13.39 13.69
CA GLN A 305 -10.94 -12.40 13.28
C GLN A 305 -10.27 -11.03 13.13
N PRO A 306 -10.14 -10.48 11.91
CA PRO A 306 -9.31 -9.31 11.67
C PRO A 306 -9.79 -8.02 12.36
N ASN A 307 -11.10 -7.90 12.56
CA ASN A 307 -11.69 -6.80 13.34
C ASN A 307 -11.17 -6.74 14.77
N SER A 308 -11.19 -7.89 15.45
CA SER A 308 -10.73 -7.99 16.83
C SER A 308 -9.24 -7.70 16.92
N LEU A 309 -8.48 -8.06 15.87
CA LEU A 309 -7.05 -7.82 15.79
C LEU A 309 -6.71 -6.33 15.59
N LEU A 310 -7.41 -5.63 14.69
CA LEU A 310 -7.19 -4.19 14.48
C LEU A 310 -7.56 -3.39 15.74
N TYR A 311 -8.72 -3.68 16.34
CA TYR A 311 -9.16 -3.03 17.58
C TYR A 311 -8.16 -3.27 18.71
N PHE A 312 -7.66 -4.50 18.83
CA PHE A 312 -6.60 -4.83 19.78
C PHE A 312 -5.30 -4.06 19.52
N TYR A 313 -4.80 -4.04 18.29
CA TYR A 313 -3.57 -3.32 17.99
C TYR A 313 -3.71 -1.81 18.25
N LYS A 314 -4.85 -1.22 17.90
CA LYS A 314 -5.14 0.19 18.19
C LYS A 314 -5.02 0.47 19.68
N ASN A 315 -5.72 -0.29 20.52
CA ASN A 315 -5.67 -0.08 21.97
C ASN A 315 -4.31 -0.40 22.59
N LEU A 316 -3.71 -1.52 22.22
CA LEU A 316 -2.43 -1.95 22.79
C LEU A 316 -1.31 -0.96 22.46
N LEU A 317 -1.15 -0.63 21.18
CA LEU A 317 -0.08 0.27 20.76
C LEU A 317 -0.32 1.67 21.27
N SER A 318 -1.57 2.16 21.29
CA SER A 318 -1.85 3.46 21.90
C SER A 318 -1.53 3.49 23.40
N ASN A 319 -1.83 2.44 24.16
CA ASN A 319 -1.44 2.37 25.57
C ASN A 319 0.09 2.34 25.75
N ILE A 320 0.82 1.58 24.93
CA ILE A 320 2.29 1.52 24.99
C ILE A 320 2.87 2.92 24.71
N LEU A 321 2.41 3.58 23.63
CA LEU A 321 2.96 4.86 23.20
C LEU A 321 2.55 6.02 24.12
N ASN A 322 1.35 5.99 24.71
CA ASN A 322 0.91 6.99 25.67
C ASN A 322 1.63 6.88 27.03
N ASN A 323 2.16 5.70 27.38
CA ASN A 323 3.01 5.52 28.56
C ASN A 323 4.47 5.93 28.31
N ILE A 324 4.85 6.15 27.05
CA ILE A 324 6.19 6.57 26.63
C ILE A 324 6.31 8.11 26.62
N LYS A 325 5.21 8.81 26.29
CA LYS A 325 5.08 10.26 26.46
C LYS A 325 4.94 10.63 27.94
#